data_AF-A0A951ESI1-F1
#
_entry.id   AF-A0A951ESI1-F1
#
_cell.length_a   1.000
_cell.length_b   1.000
_cell.length_c   1.000
_cell.angle_alpha   90.00
_cell.angle_beta   90.00
_cell.angle_gamma   90.00
#
_symmetry.space_group_name_H-M   'P 1'
#
loop_
_entity.id
_entity.type
_entity.pdbx_description
1 polymer ?
#
loop_
_entity_poly.entity_id
_entity_poly.type
_entity_poly.pdbx_seq_one_letter_code
_entity_poly.pdbx_strand_id
1 'polypeptide(L)'
;MTVVGNRFFAVRIDAGSDRARIDWRSDYAALSCRVIDTPPDIRAGVAAYLKMAGLAFGAFDFGVSTEGWWAYECNAEGQVGWLEAETGIPISEAIADFLLGEHEP
;
A
#
# COMPACT_ATOMS: atom_id res chain seq x y z
N MET A 1 0.33 -1.89 -0.48
CA MET A 1 1.01 -1.05 0.53
C MET A 1 1.31 0.30 -0.09
N THR A 2 0.91 1.39 0.54
CA THR A 2 1.23 2.75 0.09
C THR A 2 2.32 3.33 0.96
N VAL A 3 3.29 4.02 0.35
CA VAL A 3 4.34 4.74 1.07
C VAL A 3 4.29 6.21 0.68
N VAL A 4 4.39 7.09 1.68
CA VAL A 4 4.51 8.54 1.53
C VAL A 4 5.67 9.01 2.39
N GLY A 5 6.75 9.48 1.78
CA GLY A 5 8.01 9.78 2.48
C GLY A 5 8.51 8.57 3.25
N ASN A 6 8.45 8.62 4.59
CA ASN A 6 8.85 7.55 5.50
C ASN A 6 7.66 6.83 6.18
N ARG A 7 6.42 7.16 5.82
CA ARG A 7 5.19 6.55 6.36
C ARG A 7 4.72 5.41 5.45
N PHE A 8 4.40 4.28 6.06
CA PHE A 8 4.02 3.05 5.35
C PHE A 8 2.62 2.65 5.79
N PHE A 9 1.75 2.44 4.81
CA PHE A 9 0.35 2.08 4.99
C PHE A 9 0.09 0.75 4.28
N ALA A 10 0.11 -0.35 5.03
CA ALA A 10 -0.20 -1.66 4.49
C ALA A 10 -1.67 -2.03 4.74
N VAL A 11 -2.40 -2.21 3.64
CA VAL A 11 -3.75 -2.78 3.67
C VAL A 11 -3.71 -4.14 3.00
N ARG A 12 -4.27 -5.12 3.67
CA ARG A 12 -4.56 -6.42 3.10
C ARG A 12 -5.97 -6.44 2.54
N ILE A 13 -6.07 -6.90 1.30
CA ILE A 13 -7.31 -7.19 0.60
C ILE A 13 -7.47 -8.71 0.59
N ASP A 14 -8.57 -9.22 1.12
CA ASP A 14 -8.95 -10.63 0.95
C ASP A 14 -10.17 -10.74 0.03
N ALA A 15 -10.11 -11.64 -0.94
CA ALA A 15 -11.15 -11.89 -1.93
C ALA A 15 -12.19 -12.92 -1.42
N GLY A 16 -13.46 -12.50 -1.34
CA GLY A 16 -14.58 -13.30 -0.88
C GLY A 16 -15.30 -14.10 -1.97
N SER A 17 -15.16 -13.74 -3.25
CA SER A 17 -15.80 -14.41 -4.38
C SER A 17 -14.80 -15.07 -5.34
N ASP A 18 -15.24 -16.06 -6.12
CA ASP A 18 -14.36 -16.76 -7.08
C ASP A 18 -13.82 -15.84 -8.18
N ARG A 19 -14.62 -14.84 -8.58
CA ARG A 19 -14.18 -13.80 -9.52
C ARG A 19 -13.09 -12.93 -8.88
N ALA A 20 -13.30 -12.47 -7.65
CA ALA A 20 -12.33 -11.66 -6.91
C ALA A 20 -11.01 -12.42 -6.64
N ARG A 21 -11.03 -13.75 -6.55
CA ARG A 21 -9.80 -14.56 -6.39
C ARG A 21 -8.93 -14.60 -7.64
N ILE A 22 -9.53 -14.47 -8.82
CA ILE A 22 -8.80 -14.38 -10.09
C ILE A 22 -8.35 -12.94 -10.34
N ASP A 23 -9.26 -11.99 -10.15
CA ASP A 23 -8.98 -10.56 -10.22
C ASP A 23 -9.81 -9.83 -9.16
N TRP A 24 -9.16 -9.32 -8.12
CA TRP A 24 -9.82 -8.65 -6.99
C TRP A 24 -10.62 -7.43 -7.43
N ARG A 25 -10.26 -6.79 -8.56
CA ARG A 25 -10.98 -5.62 -9.09
C ARG A 25 -12.34 -5.98 -9.69
N SER A 26 -12.59 -7.27 -9.94
CA SER A 26 -13.79 -7.73 -10.63
C SER A 26 -15.04 -7.77 -9.75
N ASP A 27 -14.89 -7.65 -8.43
CA ASP A 27 -16.00 -7.72 -7.46
C ASP A 27 -15.63 -7.05 -6.12
N TYR A 28 -15.68 -5.70 -6.11
CA TYR A 28 -15.34 -4.89 -4.94
C TYR A 28 -16.23 -5.19 -3.72
N ALA A 29 -17.50 -5.53 -3.93
CA ALA A 29 -18.44 -5.82 -2.85
C ALA A 29 -18.09 -7.10 -2.08
N ALA A 30 -17.30 -7.99 -2.69
CA ALA A 30 -16.82 -9.21 -2.06
C ALA A 30 -15.42 -9.07 -1.43
N LEU A 31 -14.87 -7.86 -1.35
CA LEU A 31 -13.56 -7.64 -0.73
C LEU A 31 -13.72 -7.28 0.74
N SER A 32 -12.79 -7.78 1.56
CA SER A 32 -12.56 -7.24 2.89
C SER A 32 -11.18 -6.59 2.96
N CYS A 33 -11.13 -5.34 3.40
CA CYS A 33 -9.89 -4.61 3.56
C CYS A 33 -9.57 -4.42 5.04
N ARG A 34 -8.32 -4.65 5.44
CA ARG A 34 -7.86 -4.33 6.80
C ARG A 34 -6.43 -3.83 6.81
N VAL A 35 -6.16 -2.92 7.72
CA VAL A 35 -4.79 -2.48 8.01
C VAL A 35 -4.03 -3.65 8.64
N ILE A 36 -2.79 -3.85 8.18
CA ILE A 36 -1.89 -4.86 8.73
C ILE A 36 -0.51 -4.26 8.98
N ASP A 37 0.25 -4.87 9.87
CA ASP A 37 1.65 -4.53 10.05
C ASP A 37 2.50 -5.03 8.88
N THR A 38 3.52 -4.25 8.54
CA THR A 38 4.53 -4.62 7.54
C THR A 38 5.74 -5.25 8.21
N PRO A 39 6.18 -6.45 7.79
CA PRO A 39 7.43 -7.04 8.28
C PRO A 39 8.63 -6.09 8.10
N PRO A 40 9.59 -6.05 9.04
CA PRO A 40 10.72 -5.10 9.00
C PRO A 40 11.60 -5.22 7.75
N ASP A 41 11.82 -6.43 7.26
CA ASP A 41 12.58 -6.74 6.05
C ASP A 41 11.88 -6.22 4.79
N ILE A 42 10.56 -6.41 4.69
CA ILE A 42 9.74 -5.85 3.60
C ILE A 42 9.76 -4.33 3.62
N ARG A 43 9.63 -3.71 4.80
CA ARG A 43 9.73 -2.25 4.96
C ARG A 43 11.10 -1.73 4.51
N ALA A 44 12.19 -2.40 4.91
CA ALA A 44 13.53 -2.01 4.52
C ALA A 44 13.76 -2.14 3.00
N GLY A 45 13.27 -3.22 2.38
CA GLY A 45 13.35 -3.44 0.94
C GLY A 45 12.60 -2.35 0.15
N VAL A 46 11.39 -2.00 0.58
CA VAL A 46 10.61 -0.93 -0.07
C VAL A 46 11.25 0.44 0.10
N ALA A 47 11.78 0.76 1.29
CA ALA A 47 12.51 2.00 1.50
C ALA A 47 13.74 2.12 0.57
N ALA A 48 14.50 1.03 0.44
CA ALA A 48 15.66 0.97 -0.46
C ALA A 48 15.26 1.13 -1.93
N TYR A 49 14.17 0.48 -2.34
CA TYR A 49 13.63 0.61 -3.70
C TYR A 49 13.24 2.06 -4.03
N LEU A 50 12.44 2.71 -3.17
CA LEU A 50 11.99 4.10 -3.40
C LEU A 50 13.17 5.07 -3.45
N LYS A 51 14.16 4.90 -2.55
CA LYS A 51 15.39 5.69 -2.57
C LYS A 51 16.16 5.52 -3.88
N MET A 52 16.31 4.29 -4.36
CA MET A 52 16.98 4.00 -5.63
C MET A 52 16.21 4.59 -6.83
N ALA A 53 14.89 4.54 -6.79
CA ALA A 53 14.01 5.06 -7.84
C ALA A 53 13.83 6.60 -7.81
N GLY A 54 14.28 7.27 -6.74
CA GLY A 54 14.07 8.72 -6.56
C GLY A 54 12.60 9.06 -6.30
N LEU A 55 11.83 8.16 -5.71
CA LEU A 55 10.40 8.31 -5.46
C LEU A 55 10.13 8.65 -4.00
N ALA A 56 9.31 9.69 -3.77
CA ALA A 56 8.77 10.01 -2.45
C ALA A 56 7.44 9.31 -2.15
N PHE A 57 6.80 8.75 -3.19
CA PHE A 57 5.53 8.05 -3.10
C PHE A 57 5.61 6.73 -3.88
N GLY A 58 4.92 5.71 -3.39
CA GLY A 58 4.69 4.49 -4.16
C GLY A 58 3.52 3.68 -3.62
N ALA A 59 2.64 3.25 -4.54
CA ALA A 59 1.62 2.25 -4.28
C ALA A 59 2.14 0.88 -4.75
N PHE A 60 2.42 0.01 -3.80
CA PHE A 60 2.99 -1.32 -4.04
C PHE A 60 1.93 -2.41 -3.99
N ASP A 61 1.94 -3.27 -4.99
CA ASP A 61 1.14 -4.48 -5.02
C ASP A 61 1.98 -5.67 -4.54
N PHE A 62 1.47 -6.36 -3.52
CA PHE A 62 2.08 -7.55 -2.94
C PHE A 62 1.13 -8.74 -2.98
N GLY A 63 1.66 -9.91 -3.34
CA GLY A 63 1.07 -11.20 -2.97
C GLY A 63 1.53 -11.58 -1.57
N VAL A 64 0.62 -12.05 -0.72
CA VAL A 64 0.95 -12.45 0.66
C VAL A 64 0.45 -13.87 0.90
N SER A 65 1.34 -14.75 1.35
CA SER A 65 1.02 -16.12 1.76
C SER A 65 1.68 -16.46 3.09
N THR A 66 1.52 -17.71 3.54
CA THR A 66 2.22 -18.21 4.73
C THR A 66 3.74 -18.30 4.58
N GLU A 67 4.26 -18.29 3.36
CA GLU A 67 5.71 -18.35 3.12
C GLU A 67 6.35 -16.97 3.01
N GLY A 68 5.55 -15.90 2.83
CA GLY A 68 6.07 -14.53 2.78
C GLY A 68 5.27 -13.56 1.93
N TRP A 69 5.96 -12.49 1.52
CA TRP A 69 5.43 -11.41 0.69
C TRP A 69 6.21 -11.36 -0.62
N TRP A 70 5.51 -11.19 -1.74
CA TRP A 70 6.11 -11.04 -3.07
C TRP A 70 5.66 -9.74 -3.69
N ALA A 71 6.62 -8.87 -4.04
CA ALA A 71 6.34 -7.62 -4.74
C ALA A 71 6.06 -7.90 -6.22
N TYR A 72 4.96 -7.37 -6.75
CA TYR A 72 4.63 -7.43 -8.17
C TYR A 72 4.93 -6.10 -8.87
N GLU A 73 4.59 -4.99 -8.24
CA GLU A 73 4.66 -3.67 -8.86
C GLU A 73 4.87 -2.58 -7.80
N CYS A 74 5.51 -1.49 -8.22
CA CYS A 74 5.42 -0.18 -7.58
C CYS A 74 4.85 0.81 -8.60
N ASN A 75 3.67 1.36 -8.32
CA ASN A 75 3.05 2.40 -9.12
C ASN A 75 3.24 3.76 -8.45
N ALA A 76 3.98 4.66 -9.11
CA ALA A 76 4.25 6.02 -8.63
C ALA A 76 3.01 6.94 -8.67
N GLU A 77 1.93 6.53 -9.35
CA GLU A 77 0.67 7.28 -9.49
C GLU A 77 -0.54 6.42 -9.08
N GLY A 78 -0.33 5.37 -8.28
CA GLY A 78 -1.38 4.44 -7.91
C GLY A 78 -2.53 5.11 -7.13
N GLN A 79 -3.76 4.69 -7.43
CA GLN A 79 -4.95 5.20 -6.75
C GLN A 79 -5.10 4.62 -5.35
N VAL A 80 -5.26 5.50 -4.35
CA VAL A 80 -5.26 5.13 -2.92
C VAL A 80 -6.51 5.57 -2.16
N GLY A 81 -7.28 6.52 -2.69
CA GLY A 81 -8.41 7.12 -1.97
C GLY A 81 -9.52 6.13 -1.58
N TRP A 82 -9.73 5.07 -2.37
CA TRP A 82 -10.72 4.05 -2.05
C TRP A 82 -10.31 3.19 -0.85
N LEU A 83 -9.01 2.92 -0.67
CA LEU A 83 -8.50 2.20 0.50
C LEU A 83 -8.62 3.06 1.77
N GLU A 84 -8.34 4.36 1.65
CA GLU A 84 -8.54 5.32 2.74
C GLU A 84 -10.02 5.41 3.14
N ALA A 85 -10.94 5.49 2.18
CA ALA A 85 -12.38 5.50 2.45
C ALA A 85 -12.85 4.21 3.15
N GLU A 86 -12.31 3.05 2.75
CA GLU A 86 -12.69 1.75 3.31
C GLU A 86 -12.08 1.46 4.69
N THR A 87 -10.85 1.93 4.95
CA THR A 87 -10.08 1.52 6.14
C THR A 87 -9.75 2.64 7.11
N GLY A 88 -10.00 3.90 6.73
CA GLY A 88 -9.68 5.07 7.53
C GLY A 88 -8.18 5.38 7.66
N ILE A 89 -7.32 4.74 6.86
CA ILE A 89 -5.89 5.04 6.87
C ILE A 89 -5.62 6.45 6.33
N PRO A 90 -4.83 7.29 7.03
CA PRO A 90 -4.69 8.71 6.69
C PRO A 90 -3.64 8.93 5.59
N ILE A 91 -3.87 8.39 4.39
CA ILE A 91 -2.93 8.53 3.27
C ILE A 91 -2.97 9.96 2.71
N SER A 92 -4.15 10.54 2.53
CA SER A 92 -4.28 11.89 1.99
C SER A 92 -3.66 12.94 2.92
N GLU A 93 -3.84 12.78 4.23
CA GLU A 93 -3.15 13.59 5.24
C GLU A 93 -1.63 13.44 5.13
N ALA A 94 -1.12 12.21 5.04
CA ALA A 94 0.31 11.97 4.88
C ALA A 94 0.91 12.63 3.63
N ILE A 95 0.15 12.65 2.53
CA ILE A 95 0.55 13.35 1.30
C ILE A 95 0.59 14.85 1.52
N ALA A 96 -0.43 15.42 2.17
CA ALA A 96 -0.47 16.84 2.50
C ALA A 96 0.70 17.25 3.40
N ASP A 97 0.93 16.52 4.49
CA ASP A 97 2.04 16.76 5.42
C ASP A 97 3.39 16.73 4.70
N PHE A 98 3.58 15.76 3.80
CA PHE A 98 4.80 15.63 3.01
C PHE A 98 5.01 16.82 2.08
N LEU A 99 3.96 17.26 1.38
CA LEU A 99 4.02 18.40 0.44
C LEU A 99 4.21 19.74 1.16
N LEU A 100 3.70 19.88 2.38
CA LEU A 100 3.87 21.07 3.21
C LEU A 100 5.23 21.12 3.92
N GLY A 101 5.99 20.03 3.89
CA GLY A 101 7.26 19.91 4.62
C GLY A 101 7.08 19.72 6.13
N GLU A 102 5.89 19.31 6.58
CA GLU A 102 5.57 19.07 7.99
C GLU A 102 6.10 17.71 8.49
N HIS A 103 6.79 16.97 7.61
CA HIS A 103 7.33 15.65 7.87
C HIS A 103 8.85 15.56 7.59
N GLU A 104 9.64 16.51 8.09
CA GLU A 104 11.08 16.34 8.28
C GLU A 104 11.40 15.97 9.74
N PRO A 105 12.14 14.88 10.01
CA PRO A 105 13.25 14.94 10.93
C PRO A 105 14.48 15.58 10.28
#